data_AF-A0AA47B4L0-F1
#
_entry.id   AF-A0AA47B4L0-F1
#
_cell.length_a   1.000
_cell.length_b   1.000
_cell.length_c   1.000
_cell.angle_alpha   90.00
_cell.angle_beta   90.00
_cell.angle_gamma   90.00
#
_symmetry.space_group_name_H-M   'P 1'
#
loop_
_entity.id
_entity.type
_entity.pdbx_description
1 polymer ?
#
loop_
_entity_poly.entity_id
_entity_poly.type
_entity_poly.pdbx_seq_one_letter_code
_entity_poly.pdbx_strand_id
1 'polypeptide(L)'
;MEIKLNRKFIKLCVAALALITTTGTLSPTTINNVTCVSAKAKKHHKKVKKTYVIAKYYDEFKPGYSYTYNKKKGVFIGHKMKKRHSSTTDSDEPKVEQATSTYDVPKVKEFTKKIENEYNIYDERWAKNTITYHIEQVNNEQKQIIEEAIAQINNINIIKLEETNKKPDITISILRKNGTRLGQSIIETSGDHYKNLDLLESAKVELFNDTITEYANGNYALELNQVVLHEIGHSLGLNHNNNDKTKIMYPVAYIDQMTKLDSTHVAIDQDYINGLAILYQN
;
A
#
# COMPACT_ATOMS: atom_id res chain seq x y z
N MET A 1 4.61 45.07 -31.27
CA MET A 1 3.81 43.84 -31.52
C MET A 1 2.78 43.75 -30.41
N GLU A 2 1.56 44.25 -30.65
CA GLU A 2 0.48 44.23 -29.65
C GLU A 2 -0.17 42.84 -29.61
N ILE A 3 -0.04 42.15 -28.49
CA ILE A 3 -0.71 40.87 -28.26
C ILE A 3 -2.12 41.18 -27.76
N LYS A 4 -3.13 41.04 -28.63
CA LYS A 4 -4.54 41.10 -28.25
C LYS A 4 -4.93 39.83 -27.47
N LEU A 5 -4.88 39.91 -26.14
CA LEU A 5 -5.36 38.82 -25.28
C LEU A 5 -6.89 38.70 -25.32
N ASN A 6 -7.38 37.47 -25.51
CA ASN A 6 -8.79 37.13 -25.59
C ASN A 6 -9.48 37.32 -24.23
N ARG A 7 -10.55 38.14 -24.18
CA ARG A 7 -11.34 38.45 -22.98
C ARG A 7 -11.91 37.21 -22.26
N LYS A 8 -12.04 36.06 -22.94
CA LYS A 8 -12.47 34.81 -22.29
C LYS A 8 -11.39 34.20 -21.39
N PHE A 9 -10.10 34.41 -21.70
CA PHE A 9 -8.98 33.87 -20.90
C PHE A 9 -8.78 34.66 -19.59
N ILE A 10 -9.01 35.97 -19.62
CA ILE A 10 -8.89 36.85 -18.44
C ILE A 10 -9.94 36.48 -17.37
N LYS A 11 -11.15 36.09 -17.77
CA LYS A 11 -12.19 35.66 -16.82
C LYS A 11 -11.89 34.33 -16.13
N LEU A 12 -11.15 33.43 -16.78
CA LEU A 12 -10.76 32.14 -16.20
C LEU A 12 -9.64 32.31 -15.15
N CYS A 13 -8.68 33.20 -15.40
CA CYS A 13 -7.59 33.47 -14.45
C CYS A 13 -8.06 34.23 -13.19
N VAL A 14 -9.05 35.13 -13.31
CA VAL A 14 -9.61 35.84 -12.14
C VAL A 14 -10.46 34.91 -11.25
N ALA A 15 -11.11 33.89 -11.81
CA ALA A 15 -11.81 32.87 -11.03
C ALA A 15 -10.85 31.92 -10.30
N ALA A 16 -9.71 31.60 -10.91
CA ALA A 16 -8.68 30.77 -10.27
C ALA A 16 -7.92 31.51 -9.15
N LEU A 17 -7.74 32.83 -9.27
CA LEU A 17 -7.06 33.63 -8.24
C LEU A 17 -7.96 33.95 -7.03
N ALA A 18 -9.29 33.94 -7.20
CA ALA A 18 -10.24 34.14 -6.11
C ALA A 18 -10.45 32.89 -5.23
N LEU A 19 -9.93 31.72 -5.64
CA LEU A 19 -10.07 30.46 -4.89
C LEU A 19 -8.90 30.19 -3.91
N ILE A 20 -7.88 31.04 -3.88
CA ILE A 20 -6.65 30.81 -3.09
C ILE A 20 -6.59 31.64 -1.79
N THR A 21 -7.54 32.53 -1.52
CA THR A 21 -7.50 33.38 -0.31
C THR A 21 -8.76 33.30 0.55
N THR A 22 -9.06 32.13 1.10
CA THR A 22 -9.83 32.00 2.36
C THR A 22 -9.53 30.67 3.07
N THR A 23 -8.28 30.41 3.44
CA THR A 23 -8.00 29.48 4.55
C THR A 23 -8.06 30.25 5.85
N GLY A 24 -9.28 30.62 6.25
CA GLY A 24 -9.53 30.99 7.64
C GLY A 24 -9.33 29.73 8.48
N THR A 25 -8.27 29.70 9.28
CA THR A 25 -8.12 28.71 10.35
C THR A 25 -9.24 28.92 11.36
N LEU A 26 -10.37 28.23 11.16
CA LEU A 26 -11.35 28.05 12.20
C LEU A 26 -10.73 27.10 13.21
N SER A 27 -10.24 27.66 14.32
CA SER A 27 -10.00 26.88 15.53
C SER A 27 -11.27 26.09 15.83
N PRO A 28 -11.20 24.78 16.13
CA PRO A 28 -12.37 24.00 16.48
C PRO A 28 -13.01 24.66 17.68
N THR A 29 -14.19 25.23 17.47
CA THR A 29 -14.99 25.75 18.57
C THR A 29 -15.35 24.54 19.41
N THR A 30 -14.87 24.49 20.64
CA THR A 30 -15.24 23.44 21.59
C THR A 30 -16.73 23.63 21.92
N ILE A 31 -17.60 22.89 21.23
CA ILE A 31 -19.05 23.01 21.37
C ILE A 31 -19.48 22.27 22.65
N ASN A 32 -19.95 23.04 23.64
CA ASN A 32 -20.35 22.56 24.97
C ASN A 32 -21.85 22.27 25.15
N ASN A 33 -22.69 22.39 24.12
CA ASN A 33 -24.15 22.41 24.30
C ASN A 33 -24.90 21.21 23.69
N VAL A 34 -24.35 20.01 23.84
CA VAL A 34 -25.06 18.77 23.48
C VAL A 34 -25.92 18.33 24.66
N THR A 35 -27.26 18.39 24.53
CA THR A 35 -28.16 17.94 25.61
C THR A 35 -28.51 16.47 25.42
N CYS A 36 -28.03 15.62 26.32
CA CYS A 36 -28.39 14.20 26.37
C CYS A 36 -29.74 14.02 27.06
N VAL A 37 -30.70 13.40 26.37
CA VAL A 37 -32.04 13.11 26.91
C VAL A 37 -32.30 11.62 26.82
N SER A 38 -32.62 10.98 27.95
CA SER A 38 -33.02 9.57 27.96
C SER A 38 -34.53 9.42 27.96
N ALA A 39 -35.07 8.65 27.02
CA ALA A 39 -36.49 8.34 26.94
C ALA A 39 -36.74 6.83 26.98
N LYS A 40 -37.84 6.41 27.62
CA LYS A 40 -38.27 5.01 27.68
C LYS A 40 -39.08 4.69 26.43
N ALA A 41 -38.59 3.77 25.60
CA ALA A 41 -39.33 3.26 24.45
C ALA A 41 -39.84 1.84 24.74
N LYS A 42 -41.10 1.54 24.40
CA LYS A 42 -41.63 0.17 24.43
C LYS A 42 -41.30 -0.51 23.10
N LYS A 43 -40.60 -1.66 23.15
CA LYS A 43 -40.43 -2.57 22.00
C LYS A 43 -40.72 -3.99 22.48
N HIS A 44 -41.69 -4.68 21.86
CA HIS A 44 -42.07 -6.07 22.16
C HIS A 44 -42.11 -6.41 23.66
N HIS A 45 -43.04 -5.81 24.41
CA HIS A 45 -43.27 -6.06 25.84
C HIS A 45 -42.08 -5.83 26.81
N LYS A 46 -40.91 -5.39 26.34
CA LYS A 46 -39.75 -5.01 27.16
C LYS A 46 -39.52 -3.50 27.11
N LYS A 47 -39.35 -2.87 28.29
CA LYS A 47 -38.98 -1.44 28.40
C LYS A 47 -37.48 -1.31 28.10
N VAL A 48 -37.10 -0.65 27.02
CA VAL A 48 -35.69 -0.40 26.69
C VAL A 48 -35.41 1.10 26.82
N LYS A 49 -34.38 1.47 27.58
CA LYS A 49 -33.92 2.85 27.71
C LYS A 49 -33.15 3.21 26.43
N LYS A 50 -33.63 4.22 25.69
CA LYS A 50 -32.89 4.80 24.55
C LYS A 50 -32.34 6.16 24.96
N THR A 51 -31.08 6.40 24.65
CA THR A 51 -30.43 7.69 24.82
C THR A 51 -30.51 8.44 23.50
N TYR A 52 -31.05 9.65 23.56
CA TYR A 52 -31.09 10.58 22.45
C TYR A 52 -30.18 11.76 22.75
N VAL A 53 -29.69 12.38 21.68
CA VAL A 53 -28.89 13.58 21.71
C VAL A 53 -29.65 14.67 20.97
N ILE A 54 -29.81 15.84 21.57
CA ILE A 54 -30.46 16.98 20.94
C ILE A 54 -29.40 18.03 20.61
N ALA A 55 -29.44 18.53 19.38
CA ALA A 55 -28.51 19.52 18.87
C ALA A 55 -29.27 20.56 18.02
N LYS A 56 -28.75 21.79 17.94
CA LYS A 56 -29.36 22.87 17.17
C LYS A 56 -29.05 22.74 15.68
N TYR A 57 -27.83 22.29 15.38
CA TYR A 57 -27.36 22.08 14.01
C TYR A 57 -26.94 20.61 13.80
N TYR A 58 -26.90 20.16 12.55
CA TYR A 58 -26.63 18.76 12.22
C TYR A 58 -25.14 18.39 12.30
N ASP A 59 -24.25 19.37 12.15
CA ASP A 59 -22.80 19.25 12.27
C ASP A 59 -22.32 19.13 13.73
N GLU A 60 -23.19 19.43 14.69
CA GLU A 60 -22.95 19.22 16.13
C GLU A 60 -22.98 17.73 16.52
N PHE A 61 -23.44 16.82 15.65
CA PHE A 61 -23.40 15.38 15.91
C PHE A 61 -22.04 14.78 15.54
N LYS A 62 -21.47 13.99 16.46
CA LYS A 62 -20.29 13.17 16.16
C LYS A 62 -20.62 12.12 15.07
N PRO A 63 -19.63 11.64 14.30
CA PRO A 63 -19.82 10.51 13.39
C PRO A 63 -20.49 9.31 14.08
N GLY A 64 -21.42 8.65 13.38
CA GLY A 64 -22.15 7.48 13.89
C GLY A 64 -23.48 7.77 14.60
N TYR A 65 -24.02 8.98 14.46
CA TYR A 65 -25.38 9.32 14.88
C TYR A 65 -26.32 9.41 13.67
N SER A 66 -27.53 8.87 13.82
CA SER A 66 -28.64 9.15 12.90
C SER A 66 -29.56 10.16 13.56
N TYR A 67 -29.96 11.20 12.83
CA TYR A 67 -30.77 12.31 13.36
C TYR A 67 -32.01 12.60 12.53
N THR A 68 -32.98 13.25 13.16
CA THR A 68 -34.21 13.74 12.51
C THR A 68 -34.49 15.16 13.00
N TYR A 69 -34.86 16.04 12.07
CA TYR A 69 -35.20 17.42 12.40
C TYR A 69 -36.63 17.53 12.94
N ASN A 70 -36.78 18.08 14.14
CA ASN A 70 -38.06 18.36 14.76
C ASN A 70 -38.47 19.82 14.45
N LYS A 71 -39.31 20.00 13.43
CA LYS A 71 -39.79 21.33 12.99
C LYS A 71 -40.46 22.14 14.10
N LYS A 72 -41.21 21.50 15.00
CA LYS A 72 -41.92 22.20 16.10
C LYS A 72 -40.97 22.77 17.15
N LYS A 73 -39.83 22.10 17.38
CA LYS A 73 -38.84 22.49 18.38
C LYS A 73 -37.63 23.21 17.80
N GLY A 74 -37.47 23.24 16.48
CA GLY A 74 -36.31 23.85 15.82
C GLY A 74 -34.99 23.17 16.15
N VAL A 75 -34.99 21.85 16.38
CA VAL A 75 -33.80 21.09 16.81
C VAL A 75 -33.71 19.74 16.10
N PHE A 76 -32.50 19.20 16.01
CA PHE A 76 -32.23 17.84 15.59
C PHE A 76 -32.23 16.89 16.79
N ILE A 77 -32.83 15.72 16.61
CA ILE A 77 -32.84 14.64 17.61
C ILE A 77 -32.09 13.46 17.01
N GLY A 78 -30.87 13.24 17.50
CA GLY A 78 -30.01 12.14 17.12
C GLY A 78 -30.09 10.96 18.07
N HIS A 79 -29.79 9.77 17.56
CA HIS A 79 -29.53 8.59 18.36
C HIS A 79 -28.25 7.91 17.85
N LYS A 80 -27.45 7.41 18.78
CA LYS A 80 -26.22 6.69 18.42
C LYS A 80 -26.61 5.42 17.69
N MET A 81 -26.13 5.28 16.47
CA MET A 81 -26.31 4.06 15.72
C MET A 81 -25.50 2.97 16.43
N LYS A 82 -26.10 1.80 16.66
CA LYS A 82 -25.26 0.61 16.91
C LYS A 82 -24.36 0.49 15.70
N LYS A 83 -23.05 0.21 15.88
CA LYS A 83 -22.16 -0.19 14.79
C LYS A 83 -22.86 -1.34 14.05
N ARG A 84 -23.62 -1.00 13.03
CA ARG A 84 -24.01 -1.91 11.97
C ARG A 84 -22.85 -1.74 11.01
N HIS A 85 -22.18 -2.83 10.68
CA HIS A 85 -21.48 -2.92 9.41
C HIS A 85 -22.43 -2.33 8.39
N SER A 86 -22.11 -1.14 7.87
CA SER A 86 -22.86 -0.59 6.76
C SER A 86 -22.54 -1.53 5.61
N SER A 87 -23.50 -2.39 5.28
CA SER A 87 -23.60 -2.91 3.93
C SER A 87 -24.04 -1.72 3.08
N THR A 88 -23.07 -0.90 2.69
CA THR A 88 -23.22 0.08 1.62
C THR A 88 -23.24 -0.71 0.31
N THR A 89 -24.37 -0.64 -0.38
CA THR A 89 -24.55 -1.16 -1.74
C THR A 89 -24.06 -0.11 -2.75
N ASP A 90 -22.78 0.23 -2.62
CA ASP A 90 -21.86 0.70 -3.65
C ASP A 90 -20.59 -0.07 -3.32
N SER A 91 -20.02 -0.80 -4.27
CA SER A 91 -18.92 -1.74 -4.03
C SER A 91 -17.81 -1.07 -3.21
N ASP A 92 -17.73 -1.39 -1.93
CA ASP A 92 -16.62 -1.05 -1.02
C ASP A 92 -15.35 -1.86 -1.43
N GLU A 93 -15.13 -2.05 -2.73
CA GLU A 93 -13.87 -2.58 -3.22
C GLU A 93 -12.78 -1.54 -2.91
N PRO A 94 -11.69 -1.95 -2.25
CA PRO A 94 -10.58 -1.06 -1.98
C PRO A 94 -10.08 -0.44 -3.28
N LYS A 95 -9.75 0.86 -3.24
CA LYS A 95 -9.17 1.54 -4.41
C LYS A 95 -7.76 1.00 -4.64
N VAL A 96 -7.60 0.23 -5.71
CA VAL A 96 -6.34 -0.33 -6.13
C VAL A 96 -5.84 0.34 -7.41
N GLU A 97 -4.58 0.77 -7.41
CA GLU A 97 -3.90 1.36 -8.56
C GLU A 97 -3.49 0.27 -9.56
N GLN A 98 -3.54 0.61 -10.85
CA GLN A 98 -3.05 -0.23 -11.93
C GLN A 98 -1.86 0.44 -12.60
N ALA A 99 -0.79 -0.33 -12.80
CA ALA A 99 0.42 0.11 -13.45
C ALA A 99 0.12 0.44 -14.92
N THR A 100 0.79 1.46 -15.43
CA THR A 100 0.64 1.89 -16.83
C THR A 100 1.63 1.23 -17.78
N SER A 101 2.45 0.30 -17.26
CA SER A 101 3.42 -0.46 -18.03
C SER A 101 2.76 -1.29 -19.14
N THR A 102 3.53 -1.57 -20.19
CA THR A 102 3.05 -2.20 -21.42
C THR A 102 3.52 -3.64 -21.59
N TYR A 103 3.82 -4.35 -20.49
CA TYR A 103 4.23 -5.75 -20.59
C TYR A 103 3.05 -6.60 -21.06
N ASP A 104 3.34 -7.52 -21.97
CA ASP A 104 2.35 -8.42 -22.57
C ASP A 104 2.02 -9.56 -21.60
N VAL A 105 1.11 -9.28 -20.67
CA VAL A 105 0.54 -10.24 -19.73
C VAL A 105 -0.98 -10.28 -19.87
N PRO A 106 -1.63 -11.44 -19.61
CA PRO A 106 -3.06 -11.55 -19.76
C PRO A 106 -3.81 -10.63 -18.81
N LYS A 107 -5.00 -10.19 -19.25
CA LYS A 107 -5.93 -9.47 -18.38
C LYS A 107 -6.59 -10.45 -17.42
N VAL A 108 -6.48 -10.16 -16.13
CA VAL A 108 -6.97 -10.99 -15.04
C VAL A 108 -8.22 -10.35 -14.43
N LYS A 109 -9.33 -11.08 -14.52
CA LYS A 109 -10.57 -10.70 -13.84
C LYS A 109 -10.50 -11.02 -12.35
N GLU A 110 -10.02 -12.22 -12.02
CA GLU A 110 -9.86 -12.76 -10.68
C GLU A 110 -8.55 -13.54 -10.64
N PHE A 111 -7.75 -13.36 -9.59
CA PHE A 111 -6.58 -14.20 -9.37
C PHE A 111 -7.05 -15.56 -8.86
N THR A 112 -6.65 -16.60 -9.58
CA THR A 112 -6.97 -17.98 -9.26
C THR A 112 -5.66 -18.70 -8.96
N LYS A 113 -5.71 -19.80 -8.21
CA LYS A 113 -4.53 -20.64 -7.95
C LYS A 113 -3.81 -21.08 -9.23
N LYS A 114 -4.51 -21.17 -10.37
CA LYS A 114 -3.87 -21.41 -11.67
C LYS A 114 -2.96 -20.26 -12.09
N ILE A 115 -3.47 -19.02 -12.04
CA ILE A 115 -2.70 -17.81 -12.38
C ILE A 115 -1.55 -17.65 -11.39
N GLU A 116 -1.82 -17.84 -10.09
CA GLU A 116 -0.80 -17.74 -9.05
C GLU A 116 0.38 -18.69 -9.31
N ASN A 117 0.10 -19.95 -9.63
CA ASN A 117 1.13 -20.95 -9.93
C ASN A 117 1.82 -20.71 -11.29
N GLU A 118 1.11 -20.18 -12.28
CA GLU A 118 1.65 -19.92 -13.62
C GLU A 118 2.65 -18.76 -13.63
N TYR A 119 2.41 -17.74 -12.80
CA TYR A 119 3.23 -16.52 -12.73
C TYR A 119 4.10 -16.43 -11.47
N ASN A 120 4.15 -17.49 -10.65
CA ASN A 120 4.88 -17.54 -9.39
C ASN A 120 4.60 -16.32 -8.50
N ILE A 121 3.33 -16.04 -8.23
CA ILE A 121 2.91 -14.94 -7.35
C ILE A 121 2.23 -15.50 -6.09
N TYR A 122 2.29 -14.74 -5.01
CA TYR A 122 1.48 -15.02 -3.84
C TYR A 122 0.03 -14.58 -4.06
N ASP A 123 -0.82 -14.87 -3.08
CA ASP A 123 -2.15 -14.30 -2.96
C ASP A 123 -2.14 -12.92 -2.28
N GLU A 124 -1.01 -12.19 -2.23
CA GLU A 124 -0.97 -10.81 -1.71
C GLU A 124 -0.39 -9.78 -2.70
N ARG A 125 -0.85 -8.52 -2.59
CA ARG A 125 -0.29 -7.38 -3.35
C ARG A 125 -0.45 -6.05 -2.63
N TRP A 126 0.32 -5.05 -3.06
CA TRP A 126 0.04 -3.66 -2.66
C TRP A 126 -1.16 -3.09 -3.43
N ALA A 127 -1.93 -2.25 -2.74
CA ALA A 127 -3.02 -1.47 -3.35
C ALA A 127 -2.52 -0.31 -4.22
N LYS A 128 -1.26 0.10 -4.05
CA LYS A 128 -0.63 1.24 -4.73
C LYS A 128 0.60 0.78 -5.50
N ASN A 129 0.99 1.55 -6.50
CA ASN A 129 2.18 1.25 -7.32
C ASN A 129 3.41 2.04 -6.88
N THR A 130 3.23 3.13 -6.12
CA THR A 130 4.33 3.80 -5.41
C THR A 130 4.41 3.25 -3.99
N ILE A 131 5.43 2.44 -3.73
CA ILE A 131 5.65 1.76 -2.45
C ILE A 131 6.90 2.39 -1.81
N THR A 132 6.78 2.80 -0.56
CA THR A 132 7.84 3.49 0.15
C THR A 132 8.71 2.52 0.93
N TYR A 133 10.01 2.76 0.97
CA TYR A 133 10.94 1.92 1.71
C TYR A 133 11.83 2.72 2.65
N HIS A 134 12.41 2.04 3.65
CA HIS A 134 13.48 2.57 4.47
C HIS A 134 14.56 1.52 4.64
N ILE A 135 15.83 1.91 4.46
CA ILE A 135 16.98 1.05 4.71
C ILE A 135 17.58 1.43 6.07
N GLU A 136 17.69 0.45 6.97
CA GLU A 136 18.26 0.64 8.29
C GLU A 136 19.35 -0.39 8.60
N GLN A 137 20.23 -0.04 9.55
CA GLN A 137 21.24 -0.96 10.08
C GLN A 137 22.25 -1.49 9.03
N VAL A 138 22.59 -0.66 8.03
CA VAL A 138 23.55 -0.99 6.97
C VAL A 138 24.76 -0.06 6.97
N ASN A 139 25.88 -0.51 6.41
CA ASN A 139 27.01 0.35 6.05
C ASN A 139 26.81 0.97 4.65
N ASN A 140 27.71 1.85 4.22
CA ASN A 140 27.57 2.57 2.94
C ASN A 140 27.63 1.64 1.71
N GLU A 141 28.50 0.63 1.73
CA GLU A 141 28.63 -0.33 0.61
C GLU A 141 27.36 -1.16 0.46
N GLN A 142 26.84 -1.67 1.58
CA GLN A 142 25.58 -2.40 1.63
C GLN A 142 24.40 -1.54 1.19
N LYS A 143 24.34 -0.28 1.67
CA LYS A 143 23.29 0.66 1.28
C LYS A 143 23.29 0.85 -0.23
N GLN A 144 24.46 1.08 -0.81
CA GLN A 144 24.62 1.26 -2.26
C GLN A 144 24.11 0.03 -3.04
N ILE A 145 24.50 -1.18 -2.66
CA ILE A 145 24.06 -2.42 -3.34
C ILE A 145 22.53 -2.59 -3.27
N ILE A 146 21.92 -2.27 -2.13
CA ILE A 146 20.46 -2.31 -1.97
C ILE A 146 19.78 -1.26 -2.85
N GLU A 147 20.29 -0.03 -2.87
CA GLU A 147 19.77 1.04 -3.72
C GLU A 147 19.90 0.72 -5.22
N GLU A 148 20.99 0.07 -5.62
CA GLU A 148 21.20 -0.40 -6.99
C GLU A 148 20.22 -1.52 -7.36
N ALA A 149 19.94 -2.47 -6.47
CA ALA A 149 18.89 -3.47 -6.65
C ALA A 149 17.49 -2.83 -6.80
N ILE A 150 17.17 -1.85 -5.95
CA ILE A 150 15.93 -1.07 -6.02
C ILE A 150 15.84 -0.30 -7.35
N ALA A 151 16.94 0.28 -7.82
CA ALA A 151 16.99 0.96 -9.10
C ALA A 151 16.70 -0.01 -10.26
N GLN A 152 17.21 -1.25 -10.21
CA GLN A 152 16.88 -2.28 -11.21
C GLN A 152 15.37 -2.56 -11.24
N ILE A 153 14.72 -2.70 -10.08
CA ILE A 153 13.27 -2.91 -10.01
C ILE A 153 12.50 -1.70 -10.57
N ASN A 154 12.88 -0.49 -10.18
CA ASN A 154 12.27 0.74 -10.69
C ASN A 154 12.42 0.91 -12.21
N ASN A 155 13.53 0.44 -12.78
CA ASN A 155 13.77 0.50 -14.22
C ASN A 155 12.84 -0.40 -15.05
N ILE A 156 12.18 -1.38 -14.43
CA ILE A 156 11.12 -2.18 -15.07
C ILE A 156 9.85 -1.32 -15.28
N ASN A 157 9.68 -0.21 -14.54
CA ASN A 157 8.59 0.75 -14.72
C ASN A 157 7.17 0.15 -14.53
N ILE A 158 7.05 -0.88 -13.68
CA ILE A 158 5.75 -1.45 -13.24
C ILE A 158 5.32 -0.83 -11.92
N ILE A 159 6.23 -0.83 -10.95
CA ILE A 159 6.09 -0.20 -9.65
C ILE A 159 7.19 0.85 -9.45
N LYS A 160 7.04 1.67 -8.42
CA LYS A 160 8.02 2.65 -7.99
C LYS A 160 8.31 2.50 -6.50
N LEU A 161 9.56 2.18 -6.17
CA LEU A 161 10.11 2.18 -4.83
C LEU A 161 10.73 3.54 -4.53
N GLU A 162 10.27 4.19 -3.45
CA GLU A 162 10.76 5.51 -3.01
C GLU A 162 11.22 5.49 -1.56
N GLU A 163 12.43 6.01 -1.28
CA GLU A 163 12.95 6.08 0.08
C GLU A 163 12.13 7.07 0.93
N THR A 164 11.81 6.69 2.17
CA THR A 164 11.20 7.55 3.17
C THR A 164 11.77 7.26 4.55
N ASN A 165 11.75 8.27 5.41
CA ASN A 165 12.03 8.12 6.85
C ASN A 165 10.75 8.17 7.69
N LYS A 166 9.57 8.27 7.05
CA LYS A 166 8.28 8.44 7.72
C LYS A 166 7.36 7.28 7.34
N LYS A 167 7.19 6.34 8.28
CA LYS A 167 6.31 5.15 8.17
C LYS A 167 6.43 4.47 6.78
N PRO A 168 7.59 3.84 6.49
CA PRO A 168 7.76 3.12 5.24
C PRO A 168 6.77 1.96 5.12
N ASP A 169 6.46 1.58 3.89
CA ASP A 169 5.70 0.36 3.61
C ASP A 169 6.60 -0.88 3.76
N ILE A 170 7.85 -0.77 3.31
CA ILE A 170 8.87 -1.82 3.41
C ILE A 170 10.06 -1.32 4.25
N THR A 171 10.40 -2.01 5.34
CA THR A 171 11.68 -1.79 6.03
C THR A 171 12.69 -2.85 5.60
N ILE A 172 13.87 -2.43 5.14
CA ILE A 172 14.98 -3.29 4.73
C ILE A 172 16.10 -3.17 5.75
N SER A 173 16.57 -4.28 6.29
CA SER A 173 17.61 -4.30 7.30
C SER A 173 18.63 -5.42 7.04
N ILE A 174 19.88 -5.18 7.45
CA ILE A 174 20.92 -6.20 7.49
C ILE A 174 21.18 -6.59 8.94
N LEU A 175 21.01 -7.88 9.24
CA LEU A 175 21.18 -8.44 10.56
C LEU A 175 22.45 -9.30 10.64
N ARG A 176 23.18 -9.20 11.74
CA ARG A 176 24.29 -10.13 12.05
C ARG A 176 23.72 -11.45 12.56
N LYS A 177 23.49 -12.38 11.64
CA LYS A 177 22.84 -13.65 11.90
C LYS A 177 23.43 -14.73 11.01
N ASN A 178 23.70 -15.88 11.62
CA ASN A 178 24.02 -17.13 10.94
C ASN A 178 22.78 -18.02 10.87
N GLY A 179 22.63 -18.79 9.80
CA GLY A 179 21.52 -19.73 9.64
C GLY A 179 21.53 -20.43 8.29
N THR A 180 20.41 -21.07 7.97
CA THR A 180 20.22 -21.80 6.71
C THR A 180 19.59 -20.96 5.59
N ARG A 181 19.23 -19.71 5.90
CA ARG A 181 18.62 -18.75 4.95
C ARG A 181 19.54 -17.55 4.79
N LEU A 182 19.52 -16.96 3.60
CA LEU A 182 20.28 -15.73 3.28
C LEU A 182 19.48 -14.47 3.64
N GLY A 183 18.17 -14.55 3.62
CA GLY A 183 17.26 -13.52 4.08
C GLY A 183 15.90 -14.07 4.45
N GLN A 184 15.00 -13.16 4.80
CA GLN A 184 13.58 -13.44 4.88
C GLN A 184 12.76 -12.17 4.68
N SER A 185 11.56 -12.37 4.18
CA SER A 185 10.53 -11.34 4.05
C SER A 185 9.35 -11.67 4.95
N ILE A 186 8.88 -10.68 5.69
CA ILE A 186 7.75 -10.78 6.62
C ILE A 186 6.72 -9.77 6.15
N ILE A 187 5.53 -10.25 5.83
CA ILE A 187 4.42 -9.43 5.31
C ILE A 187 3.27 -9.38 6.31
N GLU A 188 2.60 -8.23 6.36
CA GLU A 188 1.37 -8.02 7.10
C GLU A 188 0.29 -7.53 6.12
N THR A 189 -0.91 -8.09 6.21
CA THR A 189 -2.05 -7.71 5.36
C THR A 189 -3.06 -6.88 6.16
N SER A 190 -3.74 -5.98 5.46
CA SER A 190 -4.77 -5.10 6.03
C SER A 190 -6.08 -5.84 6.35
N GLY A 191 -6.26 -7.05 5.81
CA GLY A 191 -7.52 -7.80 5.80
C GLY A 191 -8.50 -7.37 4.70
N ASP A 192 -8.15 -6.37 3.90
CA ASP A 192 -8.88 -6.03 2.67
C ASP A 192 -8.42 -6.92 1.50
N HIS A 193 -9.27 -7.08 0.49
CA HIS A 193 -8.99 -7.93 -0.67
C HIS A 193 -9.29 -7.22 -2.00
N TYR A 194 -8.56 -7.60 -3.05
CA TYR A 194 -8.79 -7.17 -4.43
C TYR A 194 -8.60 -8.35 -5.38
N LYS A 195 -9.66 -8.72 -6.13
CA LYS A 195 -9.63 -9.83 -7.10
C LYS A 195 -9.10 -11.17 -6.52
N ASN A 196 -9.49 -11.47 -5.28
CA ASN A 196 -9.01 -12.59 -4.45
C ASN A 196 -7.53 -12.53 -4.01
N LEU A 197 -6.90 -11.36 -4.08
CA LEU A 197 -5.61 -11.11 -3.44
C LEU A 197 -5.81 -10.32 -2.15
N ASP A 198 -5.07 -10.66 -1.10
CA ASP A 198 -4.98 -9.90 0.13
C ASP A 198 -4.17 -8.62 -0.10
N LEU A 199 -4.63 -7.51 0.48
CA LEU A 199 -3.92 -6.24 0.37
C LEU A 199 -2.89 -6.08 1.48
N LEU A 200 -1.63 -5.92 1.07
CA LEU A 200 -0.49 -5.66 1.95
C LEU A 200 -0.66 -4.33 2.69
N GLU A 201 -0.29 -4.34 3.98
CA GLU A 201 -0.24 -3.17 4.86
C GLU A 201 1.20 -2.78 5.19
N SER A 202 2.06 -3.76 5.49
CA SER A 202 3.47 -3.54 5.83
C SER A 202 4.32 -4.74 5.43
N ALA A 203 5.61 -4.52 5.17
CA ALA A 203 6.58 -5.59 4.98
C ALA A 203 7.93 -5.27 5.64
N LYS A 204 8.64 -6.32 6.01
CA LYS A 204 10.02 -6.26 6.49
C LYS A 204 10.88 -7.23 5.70
N VAL A 205 12.01 -6.75 5.22
CA VAL A 205 13.07 -7.54 4.59
C VAL A 205 14.25 -7.57 5.54
N GLU A 206 14.64 -8.77 5.96
CA GLU A 206 15.78 -9.01 6.85
C GLU A 206 16.83 -9.84 6.11
N LEU A 207 18.00 -9.25 5.86
CA LEU A 207 19.12 -9.86 5.17
C LEU A 207 20.14 -10.36 6.20
N PHE A 208 20.56 -11.62 6.13
CA PHE A 208 21.41 -12.24 7.14
C PHE A 208 22.88 -12.16 6.75
N ASN A 209 23.54 -11.09 7.19
CA ASN A 209 24.88 -10.68 6.75
C ASN A 209 25.93 -11.80 6.84
N ASP A 210 25.95 -12.50 7.97
CA ASP A 210 27.01 -13.45 8.26
C ASP A 210 26.81 -14.70 7.38
N THR A 211 25.56 -15.17 7.20
CA THR A 211 25.24 -16.23 6.24
C THR A 211 25.54 -15.83 4.79
N ILE A 212 25.17 -14.61 4.37
CA ILE A 212 25.47 -14.11 3.02
C ILE A 212 26.98 -14.09 2.78
N THR A 213 27.75 -13.62 3.76
CA THR A 213 29.22 -13.56 3.67
C THR A 213 29.83 -14.95 3.50
N GLU A 214 29.34 -15.94 4.26
CA GLU A 214 29.78 -17.33 4.15
C GLU A 214 29.42 -17.93 2.79
N TYR A 215 28.19 -17.72 2.32
CA TYR A 215 27.68 -18.29 1.07
C TYR A 215 28.33 -17.67 -0.17
N ALA A 216 28.59 -16.36 -0.13
CA ALA A 216 29.12 -15.61 -1.27
C ALA A 216 30.50 -16.08 -1.73
N ASN A 217 31.26 -16.80 -0.89
CA ASN A 217 32.58 -17.33 -1.22
C ASN A 217 33.52 -16.28 -1.87
N GLY A 218 33.51 -15.05 -1.35
CA GLY A 218 34.28 -13.92 -1.86
C GLY A 218 33.54 -12.96 -2.81
N ASN A 219 32.33 -13.29 -3.27
CA ASN A 219 31.51 -12.46 -4.16
C ASN A 219 30.36 -11.75 -3.41
N TYR A 220 30.66 -11.14 -2.25
CA TYR A 220 29.65 -10.61 -1.33
C TYR A 220 28.66 -9.64 -1.99
N ALA A 221 29.15 -8.70 -2.80
CA ALA A 221 28.29 -7.70 -3.42
C ALA A 221 27.27 -8.31 -4.40
N LEU A 222 27.70 -9.28 -5.20
CA LEU A 222 26.84 -9.99 -6.14
C LEU A 222 25.80 -10.83 -5.39
N GLU A 223 26.22 -11.54 -4.34
CA GLU A 223 25.31 -12.33 -3.50
C GLU A 223 24.27 -11.45 -2.80
N LEU A 224 24.72 -10.35 -2.19
CA LEU A 224 23.82 -9.39 -1.55
C LEU A 224 22.82 -8.81 -2.55
N ASN A 225 23.27 -8.45 -3.77
CA ASN A 225 22.38 -7.95 -4.81
C ASN A 225 21.27 -8.96 -5.16
N GLN A 226 21.64 -10.23 -5.37
CA GLN A 226 20.69 -11.29 -5.68
C GLN A 226 19.68 -11.52 -4.55
N VAL A 227 20.15 -11.59 -3.29
CA VAL A 227 19.30 -11.83 -2.13
C VAL A 227 18.34 -10.64 -1.92
N VAL A 228 18.82 -9.41 -2.12
CA VAL A 228 17.95 -8.21 -2.03
C VAL A 228 16.84 -8.26 -3.08
N LEU A 229 17.16 -8.58 -4.34
CA LEU A 229 16.15 -8.68 -5.39
C LEU A 229 15.11 -9.77 -5.08
N HIS A 230 15.55 -10.91 -4.53
CA HIS A 230 14.69 -12.02 -4.11
C HIS A 230 13.74 -11.61 -3.00
N GLU A 231 14.26 -11.08 -1.90
CA GLU A 231 13.45 -10.71 -0.74
C GLU A 231 12.53 -9.51 -1.03
N ILE A 232 13.01 -8.51 -1.79
CA ILE A 232 12.12 -7.45 -2.25
C ILE A 232 11.02 -8.04 -3.15
N GLY A 233 11.34 -9.03 -4.01
CA GLY A 233 10.33 -9.75 -4.79
C GLY A 233 9.19 -10.29 -3.94
N HIS A 234 9.51 -10.96 -2.82
CA HIS A 234 8.50 -11.41 -1.86
C HIS A 234 7.71 -10.26 -1.25
N SER A 235 8.37 -9.17 -0.83
CA SER A 235 7.69 -7.98 -0.30
C SER A 235 6.75 -7.29 -1.30
N LEU A 236 6.86 -7.63 -2.58
CA LEU A 236 6.03 -7.13 -3.68
C LEU A 236 4.95 -8.13 -4.12
N GLY A 237 4.86 -9.31 -3.49
CA GLY A 237 3.86 -10.33 -3.80
C GLY A 237 4.35 -11.44 -4.75
N LEU A 238 5.65 -11.52 -5.06
CA LEU A 238 6.19 -12.65 -5.82
C LEU A 238 6.42 -13.86 -4.91
N ASN A 239 6.06 -15.04 -5.39
CA ASN A 239 6.34 -16.32 -4.76
C ASN A 239 7.56 -16.98 -5.40
N HIS A 240 8.03 -18.07 -4.80
CA HIS A 240 9.15 -18.83 -5.35
C HIS A 240 8.84 -19.41 -6.73
N ASN A 241 9.81 -19.29 -7.64
CA ASN A 241 9.89 -20.15 -8.81
C ASN A 241 10.62 -21.44 -8.43
N ASN A 242 9.90 -22.51 -8.15
CA ASN A 242 10.52 -23.77 -7.69
C ASN A 242 11.09 -24.63 -8.83
N ASN A 243 10.93 -24.21 -10.09
CA ASN A 243 11.18 -25.07 -11.25
C ASN A 243 12.49 -24.72 -11.98
N ASP A 244 13.01 -23.50 -11.82
CA ASP A 244 14.17 -23.03 -12.58
C ASP A 244 15.19 -22.29 -11.69
N LYS A 245 16.35 -22.92 -11.51
CA LYS A 245 17.47 -22.44 -10.68
C LYS A 245 18.12 -21.15 -11.19
N THR A 246 17.84 -20.77 -12.43
CA THR A 246 18.37 -19.55 -13.04
C THR A 246 17.57 -18.29 -12.69
N LYS A 247 16.43 -18.45 -11.99
CA LYS A 247 15.49 -17.37 -11.65
C LYS A 247 15.83 -16.74 -10.33
N ILE A 248 15.63 -15.42 -10.24
CA ILE A 248 15.84 -14.66 -9.01
C ILE A 248 15.00 -15.23 -7.88
N MET A 249 13.73 -15.56 -8.16
CA MET A 249 12.79 -16.10 -7.18
C MET A 249 12.97 -17.61 -6.90
N TYR A 250 14.04 -18.25 -7.38
CA TYR A 250 14.31 -19.63 -6.97
C TYR A 250 14.70 -19.67 -5.48
N PRO A 251 14.20 -20.62 -4.67
CA PRO A 251 14.35 -20.61 -3.21
C PRO A 251 15.78 -20.83 -2.69
N VAL A 252 16.74 -21.15 -3.57
CA VAL A 252 18.15 -21.35 -3.23
C VAL A 252 19.00 -20.52 -4.18
N ALA A 253 19.86 -19.65 -3.65
CA ALA A 253 20.74 -18.86 -4.50
C ALA A 253 21.70 -19.76 -5.32
N TYR A 254 21.62 -19.70 -6.64
CA TYR A 254 22.55 -20.36 -7.56
C TYR A 254 23.20 -19.33 -8.47
N ILE A 255 23.93 -18.39 -7.86
CA ILE A 255 24.38 -17.16 -8.53
C ILE A 255 25.27 -17.38 -9.76
N ASP A 256 25.97 -18.52 -9.81
CA ASP A 256 26.78 -18.91 -10.97
C ASP A 256 25.97 -19.35 -12.19
N GLN A 257 24.68 -19.66 -12.02
CA GLN A 257 23.76 -20.03 -13.10
C GLN A 257 22.89 -18.85 -13.55
N MET A 258 22.93 -17.73 -12.83
CA MET A 258 22.14 -16.55 -13.15
C MET A 258 22.80 -15.69 -14.22
N THR A 259 21.99 -14.95 -14.96
CA THR A 259 22.51 -13.91 -15.87
C THR A 259 23.03 -12.75 -15.04
N LYS A 260 24.28 -12.35 -15.27
CA LYS A 260 24.95 -11.26 -14.55
C LYS A 260 25.02 -10.03 -15.47
N LEU A 261 24.73 -8.85 -14.95
CA LEU A 261 24.94 -7.59 -15.67
C LEU A 261 26.42 -7.18 -15.61
N ASP A 262 27.05 -7.40 -14.46
CA ASP A 262 28.46 -7.15 -14.20
C ASP A 262 28.95 -8.00 -13.01
N SER A 263 30.07 -7.63 -12.37
CA SER A 263 30.66 -8.35 -11.24
C SER A 263 29.86 -8.26 -9.93
N THR A 264 28.90 -7.35 -9.82
CA THR A 264 28.14 -7.06 -8.58
C THR A 264 26.63 -7.15 -8.76
N HIS A 265 26.12 -7.28 -9.99
CA HIS A 265 24.69 -7.27 -10.27
C HIS A 265 24.22 -8.51 -11.04
N VAL A 266 23.16 -9.15 -10.55
CA VAL A 266 22.38 -10.11 -11.33
C VAL A 266 21.31 -9.37 -12.15
N ALA A 267 20.98 -9.88 -13.34
CA ALA A 267 19.95 -9.29 -14.17
C ALA A 267 18.56 -9.73 -13.72
N ILE A 268 17.60 -8.80 -13.67
CA ILE A 268 16.20 -9.17 -13.45
C ILE A 268 15.67 -10.00 -14.62
N ASP A 269 15.19 -11.21 -14.31
CA ASP A 269 14.72 -12.16 -15.30
C ASP A 269 13.24 -11.94 -15.68
N GLN A 270 12.84 -12.51 -16.82
CA GLN A 270 11.50 -12.30 -17.36
C GLN A 270 10.37 -12.86 -16.49
N ASP A 271 10.65 -13.89 -15.66
CA ASP A 271 9.65 -14.45 -14.74
C ASP A 271 9.28 -13.44 -13.67
N TYR A 272 10.31 -12.78 -13.09
CA TYR A 272 10.15 -11.68 -12.14
C TYR A 272 9.32 -10.53 -12.73
N ILE A 273 9.65 -10.11 -13.96
CA ILE A 273 8.93 -9.05 -14.69
C ILE A 273 7.47 -9.44 -14.92
N ASN A 274 7.21 -10.67 -15.39
CA ASN A 274 5.87 -11.16 -15.67
C ASN A 274 5.04 -11.26 -14.38
N GLY A 275 5.63 -11.72 -13.28
CA GLY A 275 5.00 -11.77 -11.96
C GLY A 275 4.56 -10.39 -11.46
N LEU A 276 5.41 -9.38 -11.57
CA LEU A 276 5.03 -8.01 -11.21
C LEU A 276 3.99 -7.44 -12.20
N ALA A 277 4.17 -7.67 -13.49
CA ALA A 277 3.24 -7.17 -14.49
C ALA A 277 1.83 -7.76 -14.30
N ILE A 278 1.72 -9.06 -14.01
CA ILE A 278 0.43 -9.70 -13.78
C ILE A 278 -0.25 -9.12 -12.53
N LEU A 279 0.50 -8.88 -11.45
CA LEU A 279 -0.03 -8.35 -10.19
C LEU A 279 -0.48 -6.90 -10.31
N TYR A 280 0.32 -6.04 -10.93
CA TYR A 280 0.15 -4.60 -10.85
C TYR A 280 -0.52 -3.98 -12.08
N GLN A 281 -0.51 -4.62 -13.25
CA GLN A 281 -1.27 -4.11 -14.42
C GLN A 281 -2.76 -4.50 -14.38
N ASN A 282 -3.14 -5.43 -13.50
CA ASN A 282 -4.51 -5.92 -13.33
C ASN A 282 -5.16 -5.39 -12.07
#